data_AF-A0A4R8W973-F1
#
_entry.id   AF-A0A4R8W973-F1
#
_cell.length_a   1.000
_cell.length_b   1.000
_cell.length_c   1.000
_cell.angle_alpha   90.00
_cell.angle_beta   90.00
_cell.angle_gamma   90.00
#
_symmetry.space_group_name_H-M   'P 1'
#
loop_
_entity.id
_entity.type
_entity.pdbx_description
1 polymer ?
#
loop_
_entity_poly.entity_id
_entity_poly.type
_entity_poly.pdbx_seq_one_letter_code
_entity_poly.pdbx_strand_id
1 'polypeptide(L)'
;MTNPVTQRGQGYTDLVAHGGRELTGAVAVLAEGDGPLVAHGPDGEHPAGLVLALTLLAAGLPHHEAVAAALVAEPQPAALLEALAAIDALGGTEPYLLRHGLTVSHFHALRERFAGDNAGLAAGDVS
;
A
#
# COMPACT_ATOMS: atom_id res chain seq x y z
N MET A 1 -4.84 -22.84 -21.79
CA MET A 1 -3.48 -22.29 -21.62
C MET A 1 -3.64 -20.92 -20.98
N THR A 2 -3.44 -20.82 -19.66
CA THR A 2 -3.59 -19.55 -18.92
C THR A 2 -2.31 -18.74 -19.08
N ASN A 3 -2.45 -17.46 -19.42
CA ASN A 3 -1.32 -16.57 -19.65
C ASN A 3 -0.64 -16.26 -18.29
N PRO A 4 0.69 -16.40 -18.15
CA PRO A 4 1.39 -16.12 -16.90
C PRO A 4 1.21 -14.66 -16.44
N VAL A 5 0.87 -13.73 -17.35
CA VAL A 5 0.54 -12.34 -17.01
C VAL A 5 -0.76 -12.24 -16.21
N THR A 6 -1.81 -12.98 -16.59
CA THR A 6 -3.10 -13.01 -15.87
C THR A 6 -3.02 -13.69 -14.52
N GLN A 7 -2.11 -14.65 -14.33
CA GLN A 7 -1.97 -15.36 -13.06
C GLN A 7 -1.34 -14.48 -11.96
N ARG A 8 -0.52 -13.49 -12.35
CA ARG A 8 0.08 -12.55 -11.38
C ARG A 8 -0.87 -11.42 -10.96
N GLY A 9 -1.73 -10.94 -11.86
CA GLY A 9 -2.82 -10.00 -11.53
C GLY A 9 -3.88 -10.59 -10.61
N GLN A 10 -4.16 -11.90 -10.73
CA GLN A 10 -5.00 -12.63 -9.79
C GLN A 10 -4.43 -12.66 -8.37
N GLY A 11 -3.10 -12.61 -8.21
CA GLY A 11 -2.45 -12.66 -6.90
C GLY A 11 -2.89 -11.56 -5.95
N TYR A 12 -2.95 -10.29 -6.39
CA TYR A 12 -3.36 -9.19 -5.52
C TYR A 12 -4.85 -9.17 -5.25
N THR A 13 -5.69 -9.48 -6.23
CA THR A 13 -7.15 -9.56 -6.01
C THR A 13 -7.49 -10.70 -5.06
N ASP A 14 -6.84 -11.87 -5.20
CA ASP A 14 -7.01 -12.98 -4.27
C ASP A 14 -6.46 -12.65 -2.87
N LEU A 15 -5.35 -11.90 -2.79
CA LEU A 15 -4.82 -11.40 -1.53
C LEU A 15 -5.76 -10.39 -0.86
N VAL A 16 -6.42 -9.51 -1.62
CA VAL A 16 -7.45 -8.61 -1.09
C VAL A 16 -8.66 -9.41 -0.59
N ALA A 17 -9.08 -10.44 -1.32
CA ALA A 17 -10.25 -11.24 -0.96
C ALA A 17 -10.00 -12.16 0.25
N HIS A 18 -8.82 -12.75 0.38
CA HIS A 18 -8.55 -13.83 1.34
C HIS A 18 -7.43 -13.50 2.34
N GLY A 19 -6.54 -12.58 2.01
CA GLY A 19 -5.35 -12.20 2.77
C GLY A 19 -5.45 -10.85 3.48
N GLY A 20 -6.65 -10.28 3.66
CA GLY A 20 -6.81 -8.93 4.20
C GLY A 20 -6.17 -8.69 5.58
N ARG A 21 -6.10 -9.71 6.44
CA ARG A 21 -5.37 -9.62 7.72
C ARG A 21 -3.86 -9.50 7.55
N GLU A 22 -3.28 -10.18 6.57
CA GLU A 22 -1.84 -10.11 6.29
C GLU A 22 -1.48 -8.73 5.74
N LEU A 23 -2.24 -8.25 4.76
CA LEU A 23 -2.11 -6.89 4.22
C LEU A 23 -2.23 -5.83 5.33
N THR A 24 -3.22 -5.98 6.19
CA THR A 24 -3.45 -5.05 7.30
C THR A 24 -2.35 -5.12 8.35
N GLY A 25 -1.83 -6.31 8.64
CA GLY A 25 -0.69 -6.50 9.52
C GLY A 25 0.56 -5.79 9.01
N ALA A 26 0.82 -5.84 7.70
CA ALA A 26 1.92 -5.10 7.10
C ALA A 26 1.75 -3.57 7.27
N VAL A 27 0.55 -3.03 7.08
CA VAL A 27 0.26 -1.61 7.33
C VAL A 27 0.43 -1.25 8.82
N ALA A 28 0.02 -2.13 9.74
CA ALA A 28 0.20 -1.91 11.18
C ALA A 28 1.69 -1.82 11.56
N VAL A 29 2.53 -2.71 11.03
CA VAL A 29 3.99 -2.66 11.25
C VAL A 29 4.58 -1.32 10.79
N LEU A 30 4.08 -0.77 9.67
CA LEU A 30 4.52 0.54 9.17
C LEU A 30 4.03 1.69 10.06
N ALA A 31 2.83 1.59 10.63
CA ALA A 31 2.30 2.56 11.57
C ALA A 31 3.09 2.59 12.89
N GLU A 32 3.62 1.44 13.32
CA GLU A 32 4.40 1.28 14.57
C GLU A 32 5.90 1.59 14.41
N GLY A 33 6.40 1.67 13.17
CA GLY A 33 7.81 1.90 12.90
C GLY A 33 8.24 3.38 12.97
N ASP A 34 9.45 3.63 13.47
CA ASP A 34 10.03 4.99 13.62
C ASP A 34 11.07 5.36 12.52
N GLY A 35 11.30 4.49 11.52
CA GLY A 35 12.38 4.64 10.52
C GLY A 35 11.92 4.66 9.06
N PRO A 36 12.79 5.00 8.09
CA PRO A 36 12.44 5.10 6.67
C PRO A 36 11.85 3.80 6.12
N LEU A 37 10.86 3.94 5.24
CA LEU A 37 10.08 2.83 4.71
C LEU A 37 10.83 2.17 3.55
N VAL A 38 11.31 0.94 3.75
CA VAL A 38 11.92 0.13 2.69
C VAL A 38 11.01 -1.05 2.42
N ALA A 39 10.20 -0.94 1.36
CA ALA A 39 9.41 -2.05 0.88
C ALA A 39 10.21 -2.77 -0.23
N HIS A 40 10.78 -3.92 0.08
CA HIS A 40 11.35 -4.81 -0.94
C HIS A 40 10.78 -6.22 -0.74
N GLY A 41 10.25 -6.80 -1.82
CA GLY A 41 10.12 -8.24 -1.95
C GLY A 41 11.37 -8.79 -2.63
N PRO A 42 11.82 -10.01 -2.32
CA PRO A 42 13.01 -10.59 -2.94
C PRO A 42 12.87 -10.77 -4.47
N ASP A 43 11.65 -10.99 -5.00
CA ASP A 43 11.44 -11.38 -6.40
C ASP A 43 10.18 -10.77 -7.06
N GLY A 44 9.65 -9.64 -6.57
CA GLY A 44 8.38 -9.07 -7.05
C GLY A 44 7.13 -9.88 -6.65
N GLU A 45 7.29 -10.85 -5.76
CA GLU A 45 6.22 -11.67 -5.18
C GLU A 45 5.48 -10.98 -4.02
N HIS A 46 6.05 -9.92 -3.45
CA HIS A 46 5.48 -9.26 -2.28
C HIS A 46 4.71 -8.01 -2.68
N PRO A 47 3.53 -7.75 -2.09
CA PRO A 47 2.63 -6.62 -2.40
C PRO A 47 3.19 -5.27 -1.89
N ALA A 48 4.47 -4.98 -2.14
CA ALA A 48 5.14 -3.77 -1.65
C ALA A 48 4.44 -2.49 -2.13
N GLY A 49 4.08 -2.41 -3.42
CA GLY A 49 3.32 -1.30 -3.97
C GLY A 49 1.92 -1.19 -3.36
N LEU A 50 1.21 -2.32 -3.19
CA LEU A 50 -0.13 -2.32 -2.58
C LEU A 50 -0.11 -1.92 -1.10
N VAL A 51 0.82 -2.45 -0.31
CA VAL A 51 0.98 -2.07 1.10
C VAL A 51 1.36 -0.59 1.22
N LEU A 52 2.24 -0.08 0.35
CA LEU A 52 2.58 1.34 0.30
C LEU A 52 1.34 2.20 -0.03
N ALA A 53 0.58 1.84 -1.06
CA ALA A 53 -0.64 2.56 -1.43
C ALA A 53 -1.63 2.63 -0.26
N LEU A 54 -1.90 1.49 0.40
CA LEU A 54 -2.82 1.44 1.53
C LEU A 54 -2.31 2.25 2.73
N THR A 55 -1.00 2.24 2.97
CA THR A 55 -0.36 3.02 4.03
C THR A 55 -0.55 4.51 3.80
N LEU A 56 -0.27 5.00 2.58
CA LEU A 56 -0.40 6.42 2.23
C LEU A 56 -1.86 6.88 2.24
N LEU A 57 -2.77 6.05 1.73
CA LEU A 57 -4.22 6.30 1.80
C LEU A 57 -4.71 6.36 3.25
N ALA A 58 -4.26 5.45 4.12
CA ALA A 58 -4.58 5.46 5.54
C ALA A 58 -3.97 6.66 6.28
N ALA A 59 -2.80 7.14 5.83
CA ALA A 59 -2.20 8.38 6.30
C ALA A 59 -2.93 9.65 5.83
N GLY A 60 -3.94 9.50 4.96
CA GLY A 60 -4.77 10.60 4.48
C GLY A 60 -4.23 11.32 3.25
N LEU A 61 -3.23 10.75 2.55
CA LEU A 61 -2.78 11.33 1.30
C LEU A 61 -3.89 11.24 0.23
N PRO A 62 -3.97 12.21 -0.69
CA PRO A 62 -4.87 12.14 -1.84
C PRO A 62 -4.64 10.86 -2.65
N HIS A 63 -5.72 10.23 -3.11
CA HIS A 63 -5.65 8.95 -3.82
C HIS A 63 -4.67 8.96 -5.00
N HIS A 64 -4.69 10.02 -5.81
CA HIS A 64 -3.79 10.14 -6.96
C HIS A 64 -2.30 10.20 -6.57
N GLU A 65 -1.95 10.86 -5.46
CA GLU A 65 -0.57 10.94 -4.96
C GLU A 65 -0.12 9.60 -4.38
N ALA A 66 -0.97 8.97 -3.56
CA ALA A 66 -0.70 7.66 -2.98
C ALA A 66 -0.48 6.59 -4.06
N VAL A 67 -1.33 6.57 -5.09
CA VAL A 67 -1.20 5.65 -6.23
C VAL A 67 0.05 5.95 -7.05
N ALA A 68 0.34 7.22 -7.34
CA ALA A 68 1.54 7.59 -8.09
C ALA A 68 2.82 7.15 -7.36
N ALA A 69 2.90 7.35 -6.04
CA ALA A 69 4.03 6.90 -5.23
C ALA A 69 4.15 5.37 -5.20
N ALA A 70 3.03 4.65 -5.06
CA ALA A 70 3.02 3.19 -5.07
C ALA A 70 3.47 2.60 -6.41
N LEU A 71 3.06 3.20 -7.53
CA LEU A 71 3.43 2.74 -8.88
C LEU A 71 4.93 2.80 -9.14
N VAL A 72 5.66 3.72 -8.50
CA VAL A 72 7.14 3.79 -8.61
C VAL A 72 7.79 2.53 -8.03
N ALA A 73 7.21 1.96 -6.99
CA ALA A 73 7.72 0.77 -6.31
C ALA A 73 7.12 -0.56 -6.84
N GLU A 74 6.25 -0.49 -7.86
CA GLU A 74 5.41 -1.61 -8.26
C GLU A 74 5.83 -2.21 -9.62
N PRO A 75 6.32 -3.47 -9.65
CA PRO A 75 6.61 -4.16 -10.91
C PRO A 75 5.36 -4.53 -11.73
N GLN A 76 4.17 -4.53 -11.13
CA GLN A 76 2.91 -4.94 -11.76
C GLN A 76 1.79 -3.87 -11.61
N PRO A 77 1.89 -2.74 -12.33
CA PRO A 77 1.00 -1.59 -12.13
C PRO A 77 -0.48 -1.91 -12.37
N ALA A 78 -0.80 -2.78 -13.34
CA ALA A 78 -2.17 -3.18 -13.60
C ALA A 78 -2.78 -3.98 -12.43
N ALA A 79 -2.01 -4.90 -11.83
CA ALA A 79 -2.45 -5.71 -10.69
C ALA A 79 -2.71 -4.85 -9.44
N LEU A 80 -1.86 -3.85 -9.20
CA LEU A 80 -2.07 -2.87 -8.13
C LEU A 80 -3.38 -2.09 -8.32
N LEU A 81 -3.62 -1.57 -9.52
CA LEU A 81 -4.83 -0.80 -9.82
C LEU A 81 -6.10 -1.65 -9.70
N GLU A 82 -6.07 -2.91 -10.16
CA GLU A 82 -7.17 -3.86 -9.98
C GLU A 82 -7.46 -4.14 -8.50
N ALA A 83 -6.42 -4.31 -7.69
CA ALA A 83 -6.56 -4.56 -6.26
C ALA A 83 -7.12 -3.34 -5.51
N LEU A 84 -6.69 -2.13 -5.85
CA LEU A 84 -7.24 -0.90 -5.29
C LEU A 84 -8.70 -0.72 -5.67
N ALA A 85 -9.08 -0.99 -6.93
CA ALA A 85 -10.47 -0.98 -7.36
C ALA A 85 -11.32 -2.03 -6.61
N ALA A 86 -10.77 -3.21 -6.33
CA ALA A 86 -11.44 -4.22 -5.51
C ALA A 86 -11.65 -3.74 -4.06
N ILE A 87 -10.67 -3.05 -3.47
CA ILE A 87 -10.80 -2.44 -2.13
C ILE A 87 -11.85 -1.32 -2.13
N ASP A 88 -11.88 -0.48 -3.17
CA ASP A 88 -12.91 0.55 -3.32
C ASP A 88 -14.31 -0.06 -3.40
N ALA A 89 -14.47 -1.16 -4.14
CA ALA A 89 -15.73 -1.91 -4.19
C ALA A 89 -16.14 -2.52 -2.83
N LEU A 90 -15.19 -2.73 -1.91
CA LEU A 90 -15.44 -3.21 -0.54
C LEU A 90 -15.76 -2.09 0.47
N GLY A 91 -15.84 -0.84 -0.01
CA GLY A 91 -16.11 0.35 0.80
C GLY A 91 -14.92 1.28 0.98
N GLY A 92 -13.79 1.01 0.32
CA GLY A 92 -12.58 1.84 0.38
C GLY A 92 -11.57 1.39 1.42
N THR A 93 -10.41 2.04 1.41
CA THR A 93 -9.23 1.67 2.20
C THR A 93 -9.47 1.65 3.70
N GLU A 94 -10.04 2.71 4.26
CA GLU A 94 -10.24 2.79 5.72
C GLU A 94 -11.20 1.72 6.24
N PRO A 95 -12.41 1.53 5.66
CA PRO A 95 -13.29 0.44 6.05
C PRO A 95 -12.69 -0.96 5.87
N TYR A 96 -11.91 -1.16 4.81
CA TYR A 96 -11.21 -2.42 4.57
C TYR A 96 -10.19 -2.70 5.67
N LEU A 97 -9.29 -1.75 5.97
CA LEU A 97 -8.25 -1.91 6.98
C LEU A 97 -8.83 -2.09 8.39
N LEU A 98 -9.87 -1.33 8.76
CA LEU A 98 -10.57 -1.51 10.04
C LEU A 98 -11.19 -2.90 10.17
N ARG A 99 -11.87 -3.39 9.12
CA ARG A 99 -12.47 -4.74 9.08
C ARG A 99 -11.43 -5.83 9.30
N HIS A 100 -10.19 -5.60 8.90
CA HIS A 100 -9.10 -6.57 8.95
C HIS A 100 -8.11 -6.36 10.10
N GLY A 101 -8.38 -5.42 11.01
CA GLY A 101 -7.69 -5.31 12.31
C GLY A 101 -6.82 -4.07 12.51
N LEU A 102 -6.81 -3.12 11.56
CA LEU A 102 -6.17 -1.83 11.80
C LEU A 102 -6.96 -1.04 12.85
N THR A 103 -6.27 -0.32 13.72
CA THR A 103 -6.90 0.44 14.80
C THR A 103 -6.90 1.93 14.48
N VAL A 104 -7.80 2.69 15.11
CA VAL A 104 -7.83 4.16 15.00
C VAL A 104 -6.48 4.76 15.41
N SER A 105 -5.80 4.19 16.42
CA SER A 105 -4.46 4.62 16.82
C SER A 105 -3.42 4.43 15.72
N HIS A 106 -3.48 3.35 14.93
CA HIS A 106 -2.60 3.18 13.77
C HIS A 106 -2.86 4.24 12.69
N PHE A 107 -4.13 4.59 12.43
CA PHE A 107 -4.44 5.69 11.51
C PHE A 107 -3.88 7.04 12.01
N HIS A 108 -3.96 7.31 13.31
CA HIS A 108 -3.34 8.51 13.88
C HIS A 108 -1.82 8.51 13.74
N ALA A 109 -1.16 7.40 14.07
CA ALA A 109 0.29 7.27 13.93
C ALA A 109 0.75 7.47 12.48
N LEU A 110 0.02 6.90 11.50
CA LEU A 110 0.29 7.12 10.08
C LEU A 110 0.10 8.59 9.70
N ARG A 111 -1.01 9.22 10.08
CA ARG A 111 -1.21 10.66 9.79
C ARG A 111 -0.12 11.53 10.39
N GLU A 112 0.23 11.31 11.66
CA GLU A 112 1.30 12.05 12.34
C GLU A 112 2.64 11.89 11.62
N ARG A 113 2.96 10.64 11.23
CA ARG A 113 4.18 10.30 10.51
C ARG A 113 4.30 10.98 9.15
N PHE A 114 3.19 11.15 8.43
CA PHE A 114 3.18 11.75 7.09
C PHE A 114 2.67 13.22 7.07
N ALA A 115 2.35 13.81 8.23
CA ALA A 115 1.89 15.20 8.35
C ALA A 115 3.04 16.23 8.52
N GLY A 116 4.26 15.79 8.83
CA GLY A 116 5.43 16.67 8.95
C GLY A 116 6.17 16.86 7.62
N ASP A 117 6.51 18.11 7.29
CA ASP A 117 7.26 18.53 6.09
C ASP A 117 8.39 17.57 5.64
N ASN A 118 8.48 17.36 4.31
CA ASN A 118 9.40 16.50 3.53
C ASN A 118 8.86 15.11 3.18
N ALA A 119 8.09 15.09 2.10
CA ALA A 119 8.40 14.17 1.01
C ALA A 119 9.92 14.14 0.83
N GLY A 120 10.57 13.03 1.21
CA GLY A 120 11.95 12.68 0.85
C GLY A 120 12.12 12.45 -0.66
N LEU A 121 11.43 13.25 -1.46
CA LEU A 121 11.56 13.45 -2.90
C LEU A 121 12.01 14.90 -3.19
N ALA A 122 12.56 15.61 -2.21
CA ALA A 122 13.33 16.83 -2.46
C ALA A 122 14.70 16.41 -3.00
N ALA A 123 14.80 16.46 -4.33
CA ALA A 123 16.00 16.56 -5.17
C ALA A 123 17.34 16.30 -4.46
N GLY A 124 17.99 15.21 -4.86
CA GLY A 124 19.44 15.09 -4.69
C GLY A 124 20.11 16.27 -5.39
N ASP A 125 20.58 17.22 -4.60
CA ASP A 125 21.55 18.22 -5.04
C ASP A 125 22.91 17.52 -5.09
N VAL A 126 23.32 17.16 -6.30
CA VAL A 126 24.71 16.77 -6.59
C VAL A 126 25.36 17.99 -7.23
N SER A 127 26.16 18.69 -6.43
CA SER A 127 27.27 19.52 -6.89
C SER A 127 28.47 19.28 -5.98
#